data_AF-A0A1F8TTC3-F1
#
_entry.id   AF-A0A1F8TTC3-F1
#
_cell.length_a   1.000
_cell.length_b   1.000
_cell.length_c   1.000
_cell.angle_alpha   90.00
_cell.angle_beta   90.00
_cell.angle_gamma   90.00
#
_symmetry.space_group_name_H-M   'P 1'
#
loop_
_entity.id
_entity.type
_entity.pdbx_description
1 polymer ?
#
loop_
_entity_poly.entity_id
_entity_poly.type
_entity_poly.pdbx_seq_one_letter_code
_entity_poly.pdbx_strand_id
1 'polypeptide(L)'
;MMNATHLTHAYRQAPWRIQRQWAGAFLLGVLALAMISALYLDVTSQAAIIGREIQTLQYDTAEIQHENADMQTRLASLLSTRTMEARALALGFRPAEAGEIHYLVVPGYVRSTGVSLAVSRPQASAPSTPPEYTQSLLDWLSDYLQSPAGGIAGGILP
;
A
#
# COMPACT_ATOMS: atom_id res chain seq x y z
N MET A 1 32.19 -66.92 -55.01
CA MET A 1 33.14 -66.19 -54.15
C MET A 1 32.53 -64.84 -53.80
N MET A 2 32.60 -64.47 -52.53
CA MET A 2 31.72 -63.50 -51.88
C MET A 2 31.94 -62.05 -52.33
N ASN A 3 30.84 -61.35 -52.66
CA ASN A 3 30.77 -59.88 -52.63
C ASN A 3 29.75 -59.48 -51.57
N ALA A 4 30.22 -58.87 -50.48
CA ALA A 4 29.37 -58.23 -49.49
C ALA A 4 29.80 -56.78 -49.31
N THR A 5 29.44 -55.95 -50.31
CA THR A 5 29.27 -54.51 -50.12
C THR A 5 27.82 -54.29 -49.69
N HIS A 6 27.56 -54.05 -48.42
CA HIS A 6 26.34 -53.32 -48.04
C HIS A 6 26.66 -52.33 -46.94
N LEU A 7 26.72 -51.09 -47.39
CA LEU A 7 26.68 -49.87 -46.61
C LEU A 7 25.43 -49.86 -45.72
N THR A 8 25.64 -49.46 -44.47
CA THR A 8 24.73 -48.60 -43.69
C THR A 8 23.23 -48.91 -43.74
N HIS A 9 22.73 -49.68 -42.79
CA HIS A 9 21.30 -49.61 -42.44
C HIS A 9 21.07 -49.91 -40.96
N ALA A 10 20.89 -48.85 -40.17
CA ALA A 10 19.98 -48.84 -39.01
C ALA A 10 19.75 -47.41 -38.49
N TYR A 11 19.53 -46.45 -39.39
CA TYR A 11 18.94 -45.17 -39.01
C TYR A 11 17.43 -45.26 -39.23
N ARG A 12 16.66 -45.33 -38.15
CA ARG A 12 15.34 -44.70 -37.97
C ARG A 12 14.65 -45.30 -36.74
N GLN A 13 15.00 -44.77 -35.59
CA GLN A 13 14.05 -44.72 -34.48
C GLN A 13 12.83 -43.93 -34.98
N ALA A 14 11.63 -44.49 -34.83
CA ALA A 14 10.39 -43.98 -35.42
C ALA A 14 10.17 -42.48 -35.07
N PRO A 15 10.27 -41.56 -36.05
CA PRO A 15 10.27 -40.11 -35.81
C PRO A 15 8.93 -39.54 -35.33
N TRP A 16 7.86 -40.35 -35.34
CA TRP A 16 6.49 -39.94 -35.01
C TRP A 16 6.27 -39.56 -33.52
N ARG A 17 7.08 -40.07 -32.59
CA ARG A 17 6.96 -39.74 -31.17
C ARG A 17 7.50 -38.35 -30.86
N ILE A 18 8.61 -37.98 -31.52
CA ILE A 18 9.27 -36.67 -31.34
C ILE A 18 8.39 -35.56 -31.91
N GLN A 19 7.75 -35.78 -33.07
CA GLN A 19 6.81 -34.81 -33.63
C GLN A 19 5.61 -34.52 -32.71
N ARG A 20 5.03 -35.55 -32.08
CA ARG A 20 3.93 -35.35 -31.10
C ARG A 20 4.38 -34.67 -29.82
N GLN A 21 5.58 -34.97 -29.33
CA GLN A 21 6.13 -34.31 -28.14
C GLN A 21 6.37 -32.81 -28.39
N TRP A 22 6.89 -32.45 -29.56
CA TRP A 22 7.05 -31.06 -29.96
C TRP A 22 5.72 -30.33 -30.14
N ALA A 23 4.71 -30.99 -30.72
CA ALA A 23 3.36 -30.44 -30.81
C ALA A 23 2.76 -30.19 -29.41
N GLY A 24 2.92 -31.13 -28.48
CA GLY A 24 2.48 -30.98 -27.10
C GLY A 24 3.23 -29.87 -26.36
N ALA A 25 4.55 -29.81 -26.49
CA ALA A 25 5.38 -28.76 -25.88
C ALA A 25 5.05 -27.36 -26.43
N PHE A 26 4.81 -27.25 -27.74
CA PHE A 26 4.36 -26.02 -28.37
C PHE A 26 3.00 -25.58 -27.80
N LEU A 27 2.05 -26.50 -27.69
CA LEU A 27 0.72 -26.21 -27.14
C LEU A 27 0.81 -25.77 -25.67
N LEU A 28 1.66 -26.40 -24.88
CA LEU A 28 1.93 -26.04 -23.49
C LEU A 28 2.57 -24.65 -23.37
N GLY A 29 3.50 -24.33 -24.27
CA GLY A 29 4.12 -23.01 -24.36
C GLY A 29 3.10 -21.91 -24.68
N VAL A 30 2.20 -22.16 -25.63
CA VAL A 30 1.10 -21.23 -25.97
C VAL A 30 0.16 -21.04 -24.79
N LEU A 31 -0.20 -22.11 -24.07
CA LEU A 31 -1.05 -22.05 -22.90
C LEU A 31 -0.40 -21.23 -21.76
N ALA A 32 0.89 -21.44 -21.50
CA ALA A 32 1.63 -20.67 -20.52
C ALA A 32 1.68 -19.18 -20.89
N LEU A 33 1.93 -18.87 -22.18
CA LEU A 33 1.93 -17.49 -22.68
C LEU A 33 0.55 -16.84 -22.53
N ALA A 34 -0.52 -17.60 -22.80
CA ALA A 34 -1.89 -17.14 -22.64
C ALA A 34 -2.22 -16.85 -21.16
N MET A 35 -1.79 -17.71 -20.22
CA MET A 35 -1.96 -17.46 -18.78
C MET A 35 -1.21 -16.19 -18.33
N ILE A 36 0.05 -16.02 -18.75
CA ILE A 36 0.84 -14.81 -18.43
C ILE A 36 0.15 -13.57 -18.99
N SER A 37 -0.37 -13.65 -20.22
CA SER A 37 -1.07 -12.55 -20.87
C SER A 37 -2.37 -12.20 -20.16
N ALA A 38 -3.14 -13.21 -19.74
CA ALA A 38 -4.38 -13.01 -18.99
C ALA A 38 -4.13 -12.36 -17.62
N LEU A 39 -3.12 -12.83 -16.89
CA LEU A 39 -2.71 -12.25 -15.61
C LEU A 39 -2.25 -10.79 -15.78
N TYR A 40 -1.43 -10.51 -16.80
CA TYR A 40 -0.96 -9.16 -17.06
C TYR A 40 -2.10 -8.19 -17.38
N LEU A 41 -3.11 -8.65 -18.13
CA LEU A 41 -4.27 -7.85 -18.48
C LEU A 41 -5.18 -7.58 -17.27
N ASP A 42 -5.39 -8.60 -16.42
CA ASP A 42 -6.21 -8.49 -15.20
C ASP A 42 -5.59 -7.50 -14.20
N VAL A 43 -4.28 -7.64 -13.91
CA VAL A 43 -3.52 -6.75 -13.02
C VAL A 43 -3.53 -5.30 -13.51
N THR A 44 -3.39 -5.08 -14.83
CA THR A 44 -3.38 -3.73 -15.40
C THR A 44 -4.74 -3.06 -15.29
N SER A 45 -5.83 -3.81 -15.41
CA SER A 45 -7.19 -3.26 -15.35
C SER A 45 -7.61 -2.88 -13.92
N GLN A 46 -7.20 -3.66 -12.92
CA GLN A 46 -7.61 -3.46 -11.53
C GLN A 46 -6.84 -2.30 -10.86
N ALA A 47 -5.58 -2.09 -11.26
CA ALA A 47 -4.77 -0.96 -10.82
C ALA A 47 -5.38 0.41 -11.19
N ALA A 48 -6.03 0.52 -12.35
CA ALA A 48 -6.65 1.77 -12.80
C ALA A 48 -7.90 2.15 -11.99
N ILE A 49 -8.68 1.17 -11.52
CA ILE A 49 -9.91 1.41 -10.74
C ILE A 49 -9.57 1.74 -9.28
N ILE A 50 -8.68 0.95 -8.67
CA ILE A 50 -8.22 1.17 -7.28
C ILE A 50 -7.47 2.50 -7.17
N GLY A 51 -6.66 2.86 -8.18
CA GLY A 51 -5.94 4.13 -8.21
C GLY A 51 -6.86 5.35 -8.18
N ARG A 52 -8.03 5.31 -8.83
CA ARG A 52 -8.99 6.43 -8.83
C ARG A 52 -9.60 6.64 -7.45
N GLU A 53 -9.99 5.56 -6.78
CA GLU A 53 -10.58 5.64 -5.44
C GLU A 53 -9.57 6.17 -4.42
N ILE A 54 -8.33 5.70 -4.48
CA ILE A 54 -7.22 6.24 -3.68
C ILE A 54 -7.04 7.74 -3.96
N GLN A 55 -7.08 8.15 -5.23
CA GLN A 55 -6.92 9.56 -5.60
C GLN A 55 -8.07 10.42 -5.04
N THR A 56 -9.31 9.92 -5.07
CA THR A 56 -10.47 10.60 -4.47
C THR A 56 -10.30 10.73 -2.96
N LEU A 57 -9.96 9.65 -2.25
CA LEU A 57 -9.75 9.69 -0.80
C LEU A 57 -8.61 10.63 -0.39
N GLN A 58 -7.55 10.69 -1.19
CA GLN A 58 -6.46 11.65 -0.98
C GLN A 58 -6.92 13.10 -1.16
N TYR A 59 -7.76 13.36 -2.17
CA TYR A 59 -8.35 14.68 -2.38
C TYR A 59 -9.24 15.09 -1.21
N ASP A 60 -10.12 14.21 -0.75
CA ASP A 60 -11.00 14.45 0.40
C ASP A 60 -10.19 14.71 1.68
N THR A 61 -9.11 13.93 1.89
CA THR A 61 -8.20 14.13 3.03
C THR A 61 -7.51 15.49 2.97
N ALA A 62 -7.05 15.91 1.79
CA ALA A 62 -6.40 17.20 1.61
C ALA A 62 -7.39 18.35 1.88
N GLU A 63 -8.62 18.25 1.38
CA GLU A 63 -9.67 19.24 1.61
C GLU A 63 -9.97 19.41 3.11
N ILE A 64 -10.18 18.31 3.83
CA ILE A 64 -10.44 18.34 5.28
C ILE A 64 -9.25 18.92 6.06
N GLN A 65 -8.01 18.66 5.63
CA GLN A 65 -6.82 19.24 6.27
C GLN A 65 -6.75 20.75 6.04
N HIS A 66 -7.06 21.22 4.83
CA HIS A 66 -7.14 22.64 4.53
C HIS A 66 -8.21 23.34 5.37
N GLU A 67 -9.42 22.78 5.46
CA GLU A 67 -10.49 23.33 6.30
C GLU A 67 -10.07 23.43 7.78
N ASN A 68 -9.43 22.38 8.32
CA ASN A 68 -8.94 22.40 9.69
C ASN A 68 -7.88 23.48 9.92
N ALA A 69 -6.93 23.64 9.00
CA ALA A 69 -5.89 24.65 9.09
C ALA A 69 -6.48 26.07 9.07
N ASP A 70 -7.50 26.30 8.23
CA ASP A 70 -8.24 27.55 8.17
C ASP A 70 -8.98 27.84 9.48
N MET A 71 -9.66 26.84 10.05
CA MET A 71 -10.34 26.97 11.33
C MET A 71 -9.36 27.24 12.47
N GLN A 72 -8.22 26.54 12.52
CA GLN A 72 -7.16 26.79 13.49
C GLN A 72 -6.61 28.22 13.38
N THR A 73 -6.41 28.71 12.16
CA THR A 73 -5.98 30.10 11.90
C THR A 73 -7.00 31.11 12.42
N ARG A 74 -8.31 30.86 12.20
CA ARG A 74 -9.39 31.70 12.74
C ARG A 74 -9.40 31.70 14.26
N LEU A 75 -9.27 30.53 14.89
CA LEU A 75 -9.18 30.41 16.35
C LEU A 75 -7.98 31.18 16.90
N ALA A 76 -6.80 31.03 16.29
CA ALA A 76 -5.60 31.75 16.69
C ALA A 76 -5.78 33.27 16.57
N SER A 77 -6.44 33.74 15.51
CA SER A 77 -6.77 35.16 15.36
C SER A 77 -7.71 35.67 16.47
N LEU A 78 -8.78 34.91 16.75
CA LEU A 78 -9.77 35.24 17.78
C LEU A 78 -9.25 35.14 19.22
N LEU A 79 -8.29 34.27 19.48
CA LEU A 79 -7.66 34.07 20.79
C LEU A 79 -6.35 34.85 20.93
N SER A 80 -5.91 35.54 19.88
CA SER A 80 -4.68 36.31 19.93
C SER A 80 -4.76 37.37 21.03
N THR A 81 -3.64 37.59 21.72
CA THR A 81 -3.53 38.62 22.77
C THR A 81 -4.01 39.97 22.27
N ARG A 82 -3.74 40.30 21.00
CA ARG A 82 -4.17 41.56 20.38
C ARG A 82 -5.70 41.69 20.30
N THR A 83 -6.42 40.65 19.89
CA THR A 83 -7.89 40.71 19.84
C THR A 83 -8.51 40.67 21.23
N MET A 84 -7.89 39.96 22.17
CA MET A 84 -8.29 39.95 23.57
C MET A 84 -8.10 41.33 24.24
N GLU A 85 -6.96 41.96 24.03
CA GLU A 85 -6.64 43.31 24.53
C GLU A 85 -7.61 44.35 23.94
N ALA A 86 -7.86 44.31 22.64
CA ALA A 86 -8.82 45.21 22.00
C ALA A 86 -10.24 45.07 22.60
N ARG A 87 -10.69 43.83 22.89
CA ARG A 87 -11.97 43.61 23.57
C ARG A 87 -11.95 44.08 25.03
N ALA A 88 -10.85 43.87 25.75
CA ALA A 88 -10.71 44.33 27.12
C ALA A 88 -10.78 45.86 27.21
N LEU A 89 -10.08 46.57 26.32
CA LEU A 89 -10.13 48.02 26.21
C LEU A 89 -11.55 48.51 25.86
N ALA A 90 -12.24 47.83 24.94
CA ALA A 90 -13.63 48.17 24.58
C ALA A 90 -14.62 47.97 25.74
N LEU A 91 -14.33 47.05 26.67
CA LEU A 91 -15.10 46.83 27.90
C LEU A 91 -14.72 47.80 29.03
N GLY A 92 -13.77 48.71 28.80
CA GLY A 92 -13.30 49.69 29.79
C GLY A 92 -12.22 49.17 30.74
N PHE A 93 -11.67 47.98 30.49
CA PHE A 93 -10.50 47.51 31.24
C PHE A 93 -9.27 48.32 30.84
N ARG A 94 -8.35 48.50 31.79
CA ARG A 94 -7.04 49.12 31.59
C ARG A 94 -5.93 48.14 32.00
N PRO A 95 -4.72 48.26 31.44
CA PRO A 95 -3.57 47.49 31.92
C PRO A 95 -3.36 47.70 33.42
N ALA A 96 -3.10 46.61 34.15
CA ALA A 96 -2.87 46.66 35.59
C ALA A 96 -1.51 47.28 35.90
N GLU A 97 -1.45 48.15 36.91
CA GLU A 97 -0.20 48.72 37.40
C GLU A 97 0.48 47.77 38.41
N ALA A 98 1.80 47.91 38.60
CA ALA A 98 2.59 46.98 39.42
C ALA A 98 2.12 46.88 40.89
N GLY A 99 1.43 47.90 41.41
CA GLY A 99 0.86 47.91 42.76
C GLY A 99 -0.52 47.25 42.89
N GLU A 100 -1.19 46.94 41.78
CA GLU A 100 -2.55 46.38 41.75
C GLU A 100 -2.56 44.84 41.57
N ILE A 101 -1.39 44.19 41.49
CA ILE A 101 -1.24 42.76 41.22
C ILE A 101 -1.19 41.96 42.53
N HIS A 102 -2.23 41.17 42.81
CA HIS A 102 -2.27 40.25 43.95
C HIS A 102 -2.03 38.81 43.51
N TYR A 103 -1.01 38.16 44.10
CA TYR A 103 -0.70 36.76 43.83
C TYR A 103 -1.46 35.84 44.78
N LEU A 104 -2.28 34.95 44.23
CA LEU A 104 -2.96 33.89 44.98
C LEU A 104 -2.28 32.55 44.72
N VAL A 105 -1.88 31.87 45.79
CA VAL A 105 -1.36 30.50 45.70
C VAL A 105 -2.56 29.57 45.62
N VAL A 106 -2.73 28.89 44.48
CA VAL A 106 -3.78 27.89 44.29
C VAL A 106 -3.20 26.51 44.60
N PRO A 107 -3.62 25.84 45.69
CA PRO A 107 -3.17 24.49 46.01
C PRO A 107 -3.57 23.53 44.89
N GLY A 108 -2.62 22.71 44.41
CA GLY A 108 -2.88 21.74 43.33
C GLY A 108 -2.82 22.31 41.90
N TYR A 109 -2.32 23.54 41.71
CA TYR A 109 -2.13 24.09 40.37
C TYR A 109 -1.14 23.26 39.55
N VAL A 110 -1.65 22.56 38.55
CA VAL A 110 -0.84 21.90 37.52
C VAL A 110 -0.59 22.93 36.42
N ARG A 111 0.67 23.36 36.27
CA ARG A 111 1.06 24.26 35.18
C ARG A 111 0.68 23.59 33.85
N SER A 112 -0.08 24.29 33.00
CA SER A 112 -0.24 23.88 31.61
C SER A 112 1.14 23.87 30.97
N THR A 113 1.70 22.68 30.75
CA THR A 113 2.92 22.50 29.97
C THR A 113 2.64 23.15 28.61
N GLY A 114 3.39 24.19 28.26
CA GLY A 114 3.17 24.94 27.03
C GLY A 114 3.01 24.00 25.85
N VAL A 115 2.12 24.34 24.91
CA VAL A 115 1.88 23.56 23.69
C VAL A 115 3.22 23.23 23.06
N SER A 116 3.57 21.94 23.01
CA SER A 116 4.77 21.47 22.34
C SER A 116 4.61 21.76 20.85
N LEU A 117 5.26 22.83 20.39
CA LEU A 117 5.33 23.18 18.97
C LEU A 117 6.15 22.18 18.14
N ALA A 118 6.83 21.24 18.82
CA ALA A 118 7.32 20.04 18.16
C ALA A 118 6.10 19.20 17.79
N VAL A 119 5.68 19.28 16.53
CA VAL A 119 4.77 18.34 15.88
C VAL A 119 5.29 16.94 16.19
N SER A 120 4.69 16.27 17.18
CA SER A 120 4.74 14.82 17.25
C SER A 120 3.95 14.35 16.05
N ARG A 121 4.64 14.24 14.92
CA ARG A 121 4.11 13.52 13.76
C ARG A 121 3.66 12.18 14.34
N PRO A 122 2.36 11.83 14.29
CA PRO A 122 1.94 10.50 14.66
C PRO A 122 2.88 9.60 13.87
N GLN A 123 3.64 8.74 14.54
CA GLN A 123 4.33 7.66 13.85
C GLN A 123 3.23 7.05 12.99
N ALA A 124 3.32 7.23 11.67
CA ALA A 124 2.40 6.57 10.77
C ALA A 124 2.55 5.11 11.14
N SER A 125 1.57 4.57 11.86
CA SER A 125 1.53 3.15 12.15
C SER A 125 1.57 2.56 10.76
N ALA A 126 2.72 1.96 10.41
CA ALA A 126 2.88 1.34 9.11
C ALA A 126 1.62 0.48 8.97
N PRO A 127 0.80 0.68 7.92
CA PRO A 127 -0.40 -0.12 7.76
C PRO A 127 0.09 -1.57 7.92
N SER A 128 -0.50 -2.30 8.85
CA SER A 128 -0.19 -3.71 9.08
C SER A 128 -0.72 -4.48 7.87
N THR A 129 -0.08 -4.27 6.73
CA THR A 129 -0.36 -4.99 5.50
C THR A 129 0.04 -6.41 5.79
N PRO A 130 -0.92 -7.35 5.77
CA PRO A 130 -0.60 -8.76 5.92
C PRO A 130 0.50 -9.14 4.91
N PRO A 131 1.45 -10.00 5.28
CA PRO A 131 2.63 -10.29 4.46
C PRO A 131 2.27 -10.82 3.06
N GLU A 132 1.09 -11.43 2.91
CA GLU A 132 0.51 -11.85 1.62
C GLU A 132 0.34 -10.71 0.60
N TYR A 133 0.16 -9.46 1.03
CA TYR A 133 0.04 -8.29 0.13
C TYR A 133 1.39 -7.62 -0.16
N THR A 134 2.45 -8.00 0.54
CA THR A 134 3.84 -7.55 0.29
C THR A 134 4.69 -8.59 -0.44
N GLN A 135 4.18 -9.81 -0.63
CA GLN A 135 4.90 -10.85 -1.36
C GLN A 135 4.95 -10.52 -2.86
N SER A 136 6.15 -10.62 -3.44
CA SER A 136 6.32 -10.47 -4.88
C SER A 136 5.61 -11.61 -5.61
N LEU A 137 4.91 -11.30 -6.71
CA LEU A 137 4.28 -12.32 -7.57
C LEU A 137 5.28 -13.39 -8.02
N LEU A 138 6.56 -13.04 -8.12
CA LEU A 138 7.64 -13.97 -8.45
C LEU A 138 7.94 -14.95 -7.32
N ASP A 139 7.87 -14.52 -6.06
CA ASP A 139 8.10 -15.37 -4.88
C ASP A 139 6.97 -16.38 -4.71
N TRP A 140 5.72 -15.94 -4.91
CA TRP A 140 4.57 -16.85 -4.94
C TRP A 140 4.68 -17.89 -6.07
N LEU A 141 5.11 -17.45 -7.27
CA LEU A 141 5.25 -18.35 -8.41
C LEU A 141 6.35 -19.39 -8.17
N SER A 142 7.45 -19.03 -7.52
CA SER A 142 8.46 -20.01 -7.12
C SER A 142 7.91 -21.02 -6.11
N ASP A 143 7.16 -20.58 -5.09
CA ASP A 143 6.56 -21.51 -4.11
C ASP A 143 5.55 -22.46 -4.77
N TYR A 144 4.82 -22.00 -5.77
CA TYR A 144 3.90 -22.83 -6.56
C TYR A 144 4.63 -23.86 -7.42
N LEU A 145 5.75 -23.49 -8.06
CA LEU A 145 6.56 -24.39 -8.88
C LEU A 145 7.38 -25.37 -8.04
N GLN A 146 7.80 -24.97 -6.84
CA GLN A 146 8.46 -25.83 -5.86
C GLN A 146 7.49 -26.75 -5.13
N SER A 147 6.20 -26.43 -5.08
CA SER A 147 5.17 -27.33 -4.56
C SER A 147 5.05 -28.54 -5.48
N PRO A 148 5.57 -29.72 -5.08
CA PRO A 148 5.53 -30.90 -5.93
C PRO A 148 4.06 -31.26 -6.15
N ALA A 149 3.66 -31.39 -7.42
CA ALA A 149 2.34 -31.80 -7.84
C ALA A 149 1.81 -32.99 -7.02
N GLY A 150 1.09 -32.68 -5.94
CA GLY A 150 0.55 -33.60 -4.97
C GLY A 150 -0.94 -33.75 -5.16
N GLY A 151 -1.33 -34.55 -6.15
CA GLY A 151 -2.61 -35.25 -6.14
C GLY A 151 -3.86 -34.46 -6.52
N ILE A 152 -4.19 -34.52 -7.81
CA ILE A 152 -5.59 -34.76 -8.24
C ILE A 152 -5.99 -36.15 -7.73
N ALA A 153 -6.30 -36.30 -6.44
CA ALA A 153 -6.95 -37.50 -5.89
C ALA A 153 -7.45 -37.25 -4.45
N GLY A 154 -8.79 -37.20 -4.33
CA GLY A 154 -9.50 -37.73 -3.16
C GLY A 154 -9.61 -36.81 -1.95
N GLY A 155 -10.82 -36.31 -1.69
CA GLY A 155 -11.11 -35.63 -0.43
C GLY A 155 -12.49 -35.03 -0.39
N ILE A 156 -13.51 -35.88 -0.25
CA ILE A 156 -14.90 -35.52 0.01
C ILE A 156 -15.03 -34.85 1.40
N LEU A 157 -15.66 -33.67 1.44
CA LEU A 157 -16.47 -33.01 2.51
C LEU A 157 -15.82 -32.79 3.90
N PRO A 158 -16.38 -31.94 4.80
CA PRO A 158 -17.63 -31.15 4.74
C PRO A 158 -17.45 -29.62 4.75
#